data_AF-A0A1G2SDI9-F1
#
_entry.id   AF-A0A1G2SDI9-F1
#
_cell.length_a   1.000
_cell.length_b   1.000
_cell.length_c   1.000
_cell.angle_alpha   90.00
_cell.angle_beta   90.00
_cell.angle_gamma   90.00
#
_symmetry.space_group_name_H-M   'P 1'
#
loop_
_entity.id
_entity.type
_entity.pdbx_description
1 polymer ?
#
loop_
_entity_poly.entity_id
_entity_poly.type
_entity_poly.pdbx_seq_one_letter_code
_entity_poly.pdbx_strand_id
1 'polypeptide(L)'
;MSDVQFNPEDTGFNAPTFRDTAKKSKMVELVMKTGLVKDEEQANYVLLGMSVVFLILTAVVVMNMTGVGASQNTITYIEDIPEEERAALPPEILNQLPSRNQ
;
A
#
# COMPACT_ATOMS: atom_id res chain seq x y z
N MET A 1 -68.41 14.43 -22.49
CA MET A 1 -67.14 15.11 -22.18
C MET A 1 -67.19 15.44 -20.70
N SER A 2 -66.44 14.71 -19.89
CA SER A 2 -66.37 14.92 -18.43
C SER A 2 -65.36 16.01 -18.14
N ASP A 3 -65.82 17.08 -17.48
CA ASP A 3 -64.98 18.18 -17.03
C ASP A 3 -63.98 17.68 -15.98
N VAL A 4 -62.69 17.78 -16.32
CA VAL A 4 -61.60 17.52 -15.38
C VAL A 4 -61.49 18.73 -14.46
N GLN A 5 -62.09 18.65 -13.27
CA GLN A 5 -61.90 19.64 -12.20
C GLN A 5 -60.60 19.32 -11.46
N PHE A 6 -59.61 20.19 -11.63
CA PHE A 6 -58.38 20.17 -10.81
C PHE A 6 -58.70 20.78 -9.46
N ASN A 7 -58.66 19.97 -8.40
CA ASN A 7 -58.83 20.43 -7.04
C ASN A 7 -57.55 21.19 -6.61
N PRO A 8 -57.61 22.50 -6.27
CA PRO A 8 -56.42 23.28 -5.93
C PRO A 8 -55.74 22.82 -4.62
N GLU A 9 -56.43 22.00 -3.83
CA GLU A 9 -55.88 21.37 -2.62
C GLU A 9 -55.01 20.14 -2.91
N ASP A 10 -54.96 19.66 -4.16
CA ASP A 10 -54.15 18.51 -4.57
C ASP A 10 -52.72 18.94 -5.01
N THR A 11 -52.19 19.98 -4.38
CA THR A 11 -50.78 20.40 -4.49
C THR A 11 -49.85 19.54 -3.63
N GLY A 12 -50.29 18.35 -3.23
CA GLY A 12 -49.48 17.31 -2.61
C GLY A 12 -48.65 16.52 -3.61
N PHE A 13 -48.03 17.18 -4.61
CA PHE A 13 -46.92 16.55 -5.32
C PHE A 13 -45.81 16.38 -4.29
N ASN A 14 -45.73 15.19 -3.69
CA ASN A 14 -44.59 14.71 -2.94
C ASN A 14 -43.40 14.65 -3.90
N ALA A 15 -42.83 15.82 -4.21
CA ALA A 15 -41.48 15.89 -4.73
C ALA A 15 -40.62 15.14 -3.71
N PRO A 16 -39.88 14.10 -4.10
CA PRO A 16 -38.92 13.51 -3.19
C PRO A 16 -37.99 14.65 -2.80
N THR A 17 -38.07 15.10 -1.56
CA THR A 17 -37.06 15.96 -0.98
C THR A 17 -35.75 15.21 -1.17
N PHE A 18 -34.96 15.62 -2.15
CA PHE A 18 -33.54 15.32 -2.20
C PHE A 18 -32.97 15.99 -0.95
N ARG A 19 -33.12 15.30 0.19
CA ARG A 19 -32.24 15.52 1.32
C ARG A 19 -30.86 15.25 0.75
N ASP A 20 -29.99 16.25 0.81
CA ASP A 20 -28.55 16.05 0.74
C ASP A 20 -28.18 15.09 1.88
N THR A 21 -28.45 13.79 1.68
CA THR A 21 -27.80 12.74 2.44
C THR A 21 -26.38 12.79 1.92
N ALA A 22 -25.55 13.60 2.58
CA ALA A 22 -24.10 13.59 2.43
C ALA A 22 -23.70 12.13 2.26
N LYS A 23 -23.14 11.79 1.10
CA LYS A 23 -22.85 10.41 0.73
C LYS A 23 -21.82 9.86 1.72
N LYS A 24 -22.30 9.24 2.80
CA LYS A 24 -21.44 8.62 3.81
C LYS A 24 -20.70 7.48 3.13
N SER A 25 -19.38 7.53 3.24
CA SER A 25 -18.51 6.50 2.65
C SER A 25 -18.80 5.16 3.33
N LYS A 26 -19.13 4.13 2.55
CA LYS A 26 -19.40 2.78 3.08
C LYS A 26 -18.22 2.19 3.85
N MET A 27 -17.00 2.65 3.57
CA MET A 27 -15.80 2.29 4.33
C MET A 27 -15.83 2.85 5.75
N VAL A 28 -16.29 4.10 5.92
CA VAL A 28 -16.43 4.74 7.24
C VAL A 28 -17.50 4.03 8.06
N GLU A 29 -18.64 3.69 7.43
CA GLU A 29 -19.70 2.92 8.08
C GLU A 29 -19.19 1.54 8.53
N LEU A 30 -18.37 0.86 7.72
CA LEU A 30 -17.76 -0.42 8.09
C LEU A 30 -16.82 -0.30 9.29
N VAL A 31 -16.04 0.77 9.38
CA VAL A 31 -15.14 1.06 10.52
C VAL A 31 -15.92 1.46 11.78
N MET A 32 -17.03 2.19 11.64
CA MET A 32 -17.91 2.45 12.79
C MET A 32 -18.58 1.17 13.28
N LYS A 33 -18.90 0.25 12.37
CA LYS A 33 -19.56 -1.03 12.69
C LYS A 33 -18.65 -2.02 13.43
N THR A 34 -17.33 -1.90 13.31
CA THR A 34 -16.39 -2.69 14.13
C THR A 34 -16.33 -2.20 15.59
N GLY A 35 -17.00 -1.09 15.91
CA GLY A 35 -17.13 -0.57 17.28
C GLY A 35 -15.88 0.10 17.84
N LEU A 36 -14.80 0.18 17.04
CA LEU A 36 -13.56 0.85 17.42
C LEU A 36 -13.71 2.36 17.51
N VAL A 37 -14.72 2.93 16.85
CA VAL A 37 -14.84 4.37 16.68
C VAL A 37 -16.31 4.80 16.70
N LYS A 38 -16.63 5.82 17.51
CA LYS A 38 -18.00 6.30 17.71
C LYS A 38 -18.39 7.44 16.76
N ASP A 39 -17.39 8.14 16.23
CA ASP A 39 -17.56 9.33 15.40
C ASP A 39 -16.93 9.17 14.01
N GLU A 40 -17.55 9.78 13.00
CA GLU A 40 -17.12 9.69 11.59
C GLU A 40 -15.76 10.35 11.36
N GLU A 41 -15.49 11.47 12.03
CA GLU A 41 -14.20 12.15 11.94
C GLU A 41 -13.07 11.26 12.47
N GLN A 42 -13.31 10.61 13.61
CA GLN A 42 -12.35 9.67 14.18
C GLN A 42 -12.14 8.47 13.25
N ALA A 43 -13.19 7.97 12.59
CA ALA A 43 -13.07 6.85 11.66
C ALA A 43 -12.22 7.22 10.44
N ASN A 44 -12.33 8.46 9.95
CA ASN A 44 -11.47 8.98 8.89
C ASN A 44 -9.99 9.07 9.33
N TYR A 45 -9.73 9.54 10.56
CA TYR A 45 -8.37 9.56 11.11
C TYR A 45 -7.79 8.16 11.29
N VAL A 46 -8.59 7.20 11.73
CA VAL A 46 -8.17 5.79 11.86
C VAL A 46 -7.85 5.19 10.49
N LEU A 47 -8.70 5.44 9.49
CA LEU A 47 -8.44 5.01 8.11
C LEU A 47 -7.15 5.63 7.54
N LEU A 48 -6.91 6.91 7.83
CA LEU A 48 -5.68 7.60 7.44
C LEU A 48 -4.46 7.03 8.17
N GLY A 49 -4.55 6.75 9.46
CA GLY A 49 -3.48 6.12 10.22
C GLY A 49 -3.15 4.73 9.69
N MET A 50 -4.19 3.93 9.39
CA MET A 50 -4.03 2.59 8.84
C MET A 50 -3.37 2.61 7.46
N SER A 51 -3.75 3.54 6.58
CA SER A 51 -3.14 3.66 5.26
C SER A 51 -1.66 4.03 5.32
N VAL A 52 -1.27 4.92 6.23
CA VAL A 52 0.13 5.28 6.47
C VAL A 52 0.93 4.07 6.96
N VAL A 53 0.40 3.30 7.91
CA VAL A 53 1.07 2.08 8.41
C VAL A 53 1.28 1.05 7.29
N PHE A 54 0.25 0.79 6.48
CA PHE A 54 0.38 -0.12 5.34
C PHE A 54 1.40 0.39 4.32
N LEU A 55 1.44 1.70 4.05
CA LEU A 55 2.41 2.28 3.13
C LEU A 55 3.85 2.10 3.62
N ILE A 56 4.10 2.30 4.92
CA ILE A 56 5.43 2.07 5.53
C ILE A 56 5.80 0.59 5.43
N LEU A 57 4.88 -0.33 5.76
CA LEU A 57 5.12 -1.77 5.67
C LEU A 57 5.43 -2.18 4.23
N THR A 58 4.66 -1.69 3.25
CA THR A 58 4.93 -1.93 1.84
C THR A 58 6.29 -1.37 1.43
N ALA A 59 6.65 -0.16 1.86
CA ALA A 59 7.97 0.41 1.57
C ALA A 59 9.11 -0.44 2.14
N VAL A 60 8.99 -0.92 3.39
CA VAL A 60 9.98 -1.79 4.03
C VAL A 60 10.09 -3.12 3.29
N VAL A 61 8.96 -3.75 2.95
CA VAL A 61 8.96 -5.03 2.19
C VAL A 61 9.58 -4.83 0.82
N VAL A 62 9.21 -3.77 0.10
CA VAL A 62 9.78 -3.44 -1.20
C VAL A 62 11.27 -3.18 -1.09
N MET A 63 11.75 -2.38 -0.13
CA MET A 63 13.18 -2.13 0.07
C MET A 63 13.96 -3.43 0.35
N ASN A 64 13.41 -4.32 1.18
CA ASN A 64 14.02 -5.62 1.45
C ASN A 64 14.00 -6.57 0.23
N MET A 65 12.92 -6.56 -0.57
CA MET A 65 12.79 -7.44 -1.74
C MET A 65 13.54 -6.93 -2.98
N THR A 66 13.55 -5.62 -3.20
CA THR A 66 14.20 -5.01 -4.38
C THR A 66 15.69 -4.77 -4.18
N GLY A 67 16.22 -5.05 -2.98
CA GLY A 67 17.66 -5.03 -2.72
C GLY A 67 18.30 -3.69 -3.06
N VAL A 68 17.58 -2.57 -2.88
CA VAL A 68 18.11 -1.22 -3.05
C VAL A 68 19.11 -0.96 -1.92
N GLY A 69 20.33 -1.48 -2.09
CA GLY A 69 21.36 -1.53 -1.06
C GLY A 69 22.01 -2.90 -0.85
N ALA A 70 21.56 -3.95 -1.55
CA ALA A 70 22.34 -5.18 -1.65
C ALA A 70 23.65 -4.81 -2.36
N SER A 71 24.73 -4.80 -1.58
CA SER A 71 26.11 -4.60 -2.04
C SER A 71 26.25 -5.26 -3.40
N GLN A 72 26.65 -4.49 -4.42
CA GLN A 72 27.06 -5.07 -5.68
C GLN A 72 28.03 -6.18 -5.31
N ASN A 73 27.65 -7.44 -5.56
CA ASN A 73 28.55 -8.57 -5.47
C ASN A 73 29.55 -8.34 -6.61
N THR A 74 30.54 -7.49 -6.37
CA THR A 74 31.68 -7.33 -7.24
C THR A 74 32.39 -8.66 -7.18
N ILE A 75 32.11 -9.49 -8.17
CA ILE A 75 32.71 -10.81 -8.31
C ILE A 75 34.22 -10.58 -8.36
N THR A 76 34.91 -10.97 -7.30
CA THR A 76 36.38 -10.90 -7.23
C THR A 76 36.90 -12.17 -7.88
N TYR A 77 37.70 -12.02 -8.93
CA TYR A 77 38.28 -13.13 -9.65
C TYR A 77 39.64 -13.51 -9.04
N ILE A 78 40.05 -14.77 -9.20
CA ILE A 78 41.34 -15.27 -8.69
C ILE A 78 42.51 -14.45 -9.25
N GLU A 79 42.37 -13.97 -10.49
CA GLU A 79 43.39 -13.19 -11.20
C GLU A 79 43.50 -11.74 -10.70
N ASP A 80 42.48 -11.23 -9.99
CA ASP A 80 42.48 -9.87 -9.43
C ASP A 80 43.16 -9.82 -8.05
N ILE A 81 43.52 -10.97 -7.46
CA ILE A 81 44.19 -11.07 -6.16
C ILE A 81 45.72 -11.10 -6.36
N PRO A 82 46.49 -10.21 -5.70
CA PRO A 82 47.94 -10.22 -5.80
C PRO A 82 48.53 -11.54 -5.28
N GLU A 83 49.64 -11.98 -5.89
CA GLU A 83 50.19 -13.32 -5.62
C GLU A 83 50.64 -13.53 -4.17
N GLU A 84 51.04 -12.45 -3.51
CA GLU A 84 51.43 -12.42 -2.09
C GLU A 84 50.24 -12.74 -1.17
N GLU A 85 49.05 -12.22 -1.49
CA GLU A 85 47.82 -12.48 -0.73
C GLU A 85 47.24 -13.84 -1.08
N ARG A 86 47.36 -14.29 -2.34
CA ARG A 86 46.92 -15.62 -2.79
C ARG A 86 47.65 -16.74 -2.06
N ALA A 87 48.93 -16.55 -1.74
CA ALA A 87 49.71 -17.52 -0.97
C ALA A 87 49.32 -17.60 0.51
N ALA A 88 48.72 -16.53 1.05
CA ALA A 88 48.22 -16.47 2.42
C ALA A 88 46.78 -17.01 2.55
N LEU A 89 46.07 -17.21 1.43
CA LEU A 89 44.70 -17.69 1.44
C LEU A 89 44.61 -19.22 1.59
N PRO A 90 43.69 -19.73 2.43
CA PRO A 90 43.38 -21.14 2.49
C PRO A 90 42.92 -21.68 1.12
N PRO A 91 43.30 -22.92 0.74
CA PRO A 91 42.92 -23.51 -0.54
C PRO A 91 41.40 -23.67 -0.71
N GLU A 92 40.65 -23.72 0.39
CA GLU A 92 39.19 -23.79 0.40
C GLU A 92 38.55 -22.53 -0.20
N ILE A 93 39.14 -21.36 0.02
CA ILE A 93 38.63 -20.08 -0.50
C ILE A 93 39.02 -19.92 -1.97
N LEU A 94 40.23 -20.34 -2.34
CA LEU A 94 40.71 -20.28 -3.73
C LEU A 94 39.83 -21.10 -4.69
N ASN A 95 39.31 -22.25 -4.24
CA ASN A 95 38.43 -23.08 -5.06
C ASN A 95 36.99 -22.54 -5.18
N GLN A 96 36.59 -21.59 -4.34
CA GLN A 96 35.26 -20.95 -4.39
C GLN A 96 35.24 -19.71 -5.29
N LEU A 97 36.42 -19.15 -5.60
CA LEU A 97 36.53 -17.98 -6.44
C LEU A 97 36.41 -18.38 -7.92
N PRO A 98 35.65 -17.63 -8.74
CA PRO A 98 35.58 -17.88 -10.17
C PRO A 98 36.88 -17.46 -10.87
N SER A 99 37.29 -18.22 -11.88
CA SER A 99 38.37 -17.85 -12.80
C SER A 99 37.78 -17.25 -14.07
N ARG A 100 38.42 -16.21 -14.61
CA ARG A 100 38.01 -15.60 -15.90
C ARG A 100 38.27 -16.48 -17.12
N ASN A 101 39.09 -17.52 -17.00
CA ASN A 101 39.62 -18.29 -18.15
C ASN A 101 38.98 -19.68 -18.33
N GLN A 102 37.83 -19.95 -17.70
CA GLN A 102 37.07 -21.20 -17.88
C GLN A 102 35.94 -21.07 -18.90
#